data_AF-A0A0B6YIZ1-F1
#
_entry.id   AF-A0A0B6YIZ1-F1
#
_cell.length_a   1.000
_cell.length_b   1.000
_cell.length_c   1.000
_cell.angle_alpha   90.00
_cell.angle_beta   90.00
_cell.angle_gamma   90.00
#
_symmetry.space_group_name_H-M   'P 1'
#
loop_
_entity.id
_entity.type
_entity.pdbx_description
1 polymer ?
#
loop_
_entity_poly.entity_id
_entity_poly.type
_entity_poly.pdbx_seq_one_letter_code
_entity_poly.pdbx_strand_id
1 'polypeptide(L)'
;MYLTYFIKQNRYMEVSQMSALEEVFISKASCKQRAGRAGRVRDGFCFRLYTQEQFKDLRAYTTPEILRVPLEELCLSIMKCQYGKPHEFLNGALDPPQGLAVSRAMTLLRDVGACRVDESSLTPLGHHLATLPVNVRIGKMLLLGAIFGCLEQIAIIAAAMTEKSPFVVPLSKRSEAEAAKDTLAVAYSDHITLYKAYHGWCKARHESRTVENSYISKNFLKRSTLLDIENVKSDLVRLVKGIGFDNRLGDTKFESSSHVLPSPGQVLSISTVEAKTDDLDATNISMIKAILTAGLYPQVGQVVTQPSVDITLKSVCMVETPQGIAQVHPFSVNKNLSLTNSWLVYHEKIRLTRVYIRDTTVVSPYALLLFGGAIDVQHIQRVVSLDDWIRFKAVAKTGVIFKEIREMLNDMLERKLREPSLNISGSHLISLLKELIRSEKTR
;
A
#
# COMPACT_ATOMS: atom_id res chain seq x y z
N MET A 1 -34.12 -17.56 -2.76
CA MET A 1 -32.70 -17.20 -3.02
C MET A 1 -32.30 -17.71 -4.39
N TYR A 2 -31.57 -16.93 -5.19
CA TYR A 2 -31.05 -17.37 -6.50
C TYR A 2 -29.57 -17.73 -6.40
N LEU A 3 -29.20 -18.85 -7.02
CA LEU A 3 -27.86 -19.39 -7.05
C LEU A 3 -27.35 -19.46 -8.48
N THR A 4 -26.36 -18.62 -8.78
CA THR A 4 -25.60 -18.68 -10.03
C THR A 4 -24.58 -19.81 -10.00
N TYR A 5 -24.18 -20.27 -11.18
CA TYR A 5 -23.18 -21.35 -11.35
C TYR A 5 -21.74 -20.91 -11.05
N PHE A 6 -21.50 -19.60 -11.09
CA PHE A 6 -20.19 -19.00 -10.95
C PHE A 6 -20.05 -18.13 -9.71
N ILE A 7 -18.82 -18.00 -9.23
CA ILE A 7 -18.38 -17.06 -8.21
C ILE A 7 -17.06 -16.42 -8.66
N LYS A 8 -16.86 -15.15 -8.35
CA LYS A 8 -15.56 -14.51 -8.53
C LYS A 8 -14.64 -14.86 -7.37
N GLN A 9 -13.43 -15.32 -7.67
CA GLN A 9 -12.43 -15.71 -6.70
C GLN A 9 -11.10 -15.03 -7.02
N ASN A 10 -10.47 -14.43 -6.02
CA ASN A 10 -9.11 -13.94 -6.15
C ASN A 10 -8.13 -15.11 -6.17
N ARG A 11 -7.17 -15.04 -7.09
CA ARG A 11 -6.07 -15.97 -7.22
C ARG A 11 -4.78 -15.19 -7.38
N TYR A 12 -3.78 -15.51 -6.57
CA TYR A 12 -2.44 -14.96 -6.73
C TYR A 12 -1.60 -15.80 -7.69
N MET A 13 -0.78 -15.14 -8.51
CA MET A 13 0.15 -15.78 -9.44
C MET A 13 1.59 -15.45 -9.04
N GLU A 14 2.30 -16.46 -8.53
CA GLU A 14 3.65 -16.31 -7.97
C GLU A 14 4.69 -15.81 -8.98
N VAL A 15 4.63 -16.32 -10.22
CA VAL A 15 5.62 -15.99 -11.27
C VAL A 15 5.48 -14.54 -11.74
N SER A 16 4.24 -14.10 -11.95
CA SER A 16 3.93 -12.75 -12.42
C SER A 16 3.74 -11.75 -11.29
N GLN A 17 3.75 -12.20 -10.03
CA GLN A 17 3.49 -11.40 -8.82
C GLN A 17 2.25 -10.51 -8.97
N MET A 18 1.14 -11.10 -9.43
CA MET A 18 -0.11 -10.38 -9.66
C MET A 18 -1.32 -11.15 -9.15
N SER A 19 -2.30 -10.40 -8.68
CA SER A 19 -3.63 -10.94 -8.38
C SER A 19 -4.45 -11.04 -9.66
N ALA A 20 -5.28 -12.06 -9.77
CA ALA A 20 -6.29 -12.19 -10.81
C ALA A 20 -7.66 -12.44 -10.17
N LEU A 21 -8.67 -11.71 -10.64
CA LEU A 21 -10.05 -11.95 -10.26
C LEU A 21 -10.67 -12.90 -11.30
N GLU A 22 -10.67 -14.19 -10.99
CA GLU A 22 -11.11 -15.23 -11.92
C GLU A 22 -12.58 -15.62 -11.63
N GLU A 23 -13.34 -15.84 -12.70
CA GLU A 23 -14.67 -16.44 -12.58
C GLU A 23 -14.50 -17.96 -12.52
N VAL A 24 -14.92 -18.56 -11.41
CA VAL A 24 -14.76 -19.99 -11.15
C VAL A 24 -16.10 -20.62 -10.78
N PHE A 25 -16.20 -21.93 -10.97
CA PHE A 25 -17.37 -22.68 -10.55
C PHE A 25 -17.51 -22.69 -9.01
N ILE A 26 -18.76 -22.52 -8.56
CA ILE A 26 -19.12 -22.62 -7.15
C ILE A 26 -18.93 -24.06 -6.64
N SER A 27 -18.57 -24.26 -5.36
CA SER A 27 -18.49 -25.60 -4.77
C SER A 27 -19.86 -26.11 -4.30
N LYS A 28 -20.03 -27.44 -4.23
CA LYS A 28 -21.22 -28.08 -3.64
C LYS A 28 -21.46 -27.59 -2.20
N ALA A 29 -20.39 -27.47 -1.40
CA ALA A 29 -20.46 -26.93 -0.04
C ALA A 29 -21.00 -25.50 -0.01
N SER A 30 -20.52 -24.61 -0.89
CA SER A 30 -21.01 -23.23 -0.99
C SER A 30 -22.48 -23.17 -1.42
N CYS A 31 -22.90 -24.04 -2.34
CA CYS A 31 -24.31 -24.16 -2.75
C CYS A 31 -25.21 -24.56 -1.57
N LYS A 32 -24.77 -25.56 -0.77
CA LYS A 32 -25.50 -26.01 0.43
C LYS A 32 -25.58 -24.89 1.48
N GLN A 33 -24.48 -24.19 1.74
CA GLN A 33 -24.46 -23.07 2.70
C GLN A 33 -25.42 -21.95 2.30
N ARG A 34 -25.44 -21.61 1.01
CA ARG A 34 -26.35 -20.60 0.48
C ARG A 34 -27.81 -21.05 0.53
N ALA A 35 -28.12 -22.28 0.13
CA ALA A 35 -29.47 -22.84 0.24
C ALA A 35 -30.00 -22.77 1.69
N GLY A 36 -29.16 -23.08 2.68
CA GLY A 36 -29.51 -22.97 4.10
C GLY A 36 -29.86 -21.56 4.58
N ARG A 37 -29.46 -20.50 3.86
CA ARG A 37 -29.85 -19.12 4.21
C ARG A 37 -31.33 -18.84 3.98
N ALA A 38 -31.98 -19.56 3.07
CA ALA A 38 -33.40 -19.37 2.77
C ALA A 38 -34.32 -19.91 3.88
N GLY A 39 -33.84 -20.85 4.69
CA GLY A 39 -34.63 -21.55 5.72
C GLY A 39 -34.43 -21.06 7.16
N ARG A 40 -33.97 -19.81 7.37
CA ARG A 40 -33.59 -19.33 8.73
C ARG A 40 -34.78 -18.96 9.63
N VAL A 41 -35.90 -18.55 9.05
CA VAL A 41 -37.07 -18.03 9.79
C VAL A 41 -38.29 -18.92 9.56
N ARG A 42 -38.44 -19.42 8.33
CA ARG A 42 -39.48 -20.35 7.89
C ARG A 42 -38.95 -21.14 6.70
N ASP A 43 -39.72 -22.11 6.24
CA ASP A 43 -39.43 -22.81 4.99
C ASP A 43 -39.25 -21.83 3.83
N GLY A 44 -38.17 -22.02 3.06
CA GLY A 44 -37.79 -21.12 2.00
C GLY A 44 -37.25 -21.84 0.78
N PHE A 45 -37.39 -21.20 -0.38
CA PHE A 45 -37.00 -21.76 -1.66
C PHE A 45 -35.62 -21.27 -2.12
N CYS A 46 -34.84 -22.19 -2.70
CA CYS A 46 -33.55 -21.93 -3.30
C CYS A 46 -33.54 -22.34 -4.78
N PHE A 47 -33.54 -21.36 -5.67
CA PHE A 47 -33.51 -21.56 -7.11
C PHE A 47 -32.06 -21.66 -7.59
N ARG A 48 -31.70 -22.79 -8.20
CA ARG A 48 -30.36 -23.04 -8.77
C ARG A 48 -30.43 -22.81 -10.28
N LEU A 49 -29.62 -21.88 -10.78
CA LEU A 49 -29.57 -21.49 -12.19
C LEU A 49 -28.52 -22.31 -12.96
N TYR A 50 -28.58 -23.64 -12.79
CA TYR A 50 -27.72 -24.63 -13.45
C TYR A 50 -28.39 -26.01 -13.38
N THR A 51 -28.04 -26.89 -14.32
CA THR A 51 -28.64 -28.22 -14.43
C THR A 51 -28.18 -29.16 -13.31
N GLN A 52 -28.90 -30.26 -13.12
CA GLN A 52 -28.51 -31.28 -12.15
C GLN A 52 -27.19 -31.97 -12.53
N GLU A 53 -26.93 -32.12 -13.83
CA GLU A 53 -25.66 -32.66 -14.34
C GLU A 53 -24.49 -31.73 -14.01
N GLN A 54 -24.63 -30.44 -14.30
CA GLN A 54 -23.65 -29.42 -13.90
C GLN A 54 -23.38 -29.45 -12.39
N PHE A 55 -24.41 -29.64 -11.56
CA PHE A 55 -24.23 -29.78 -10.12
C PHE A 55 -23.44 -31.03 -9.72
N LYS A 56 -23.58 -32.15 -10.43
CA LYS A 56 -22.83 -33.39 -10.17
C LYS A 56 -21.33 -33.19 -10.44
N ASP A 57 -20.98 -32.42 -11.46
CA ASP A 57 -19.59 -32.14 -11.85
C ASP A 57 -18.90 -31.11 -10.96
N LEU A 58 -19.66 -30.35 -10.15
CA LEU A 58 -19.07 -29.40 -9.21
C LEU A 58 -18.17 -30.09 -8.18
N ARG A 59 -17.02 -29.45 -7.89
CA ARG A 59 -16.13 -29.81 -6.78
C ARG A 59 -16.87 -29.78 -5.44
N ALA A 60 -16.50 -30.68 -4.54
CA ALA A 60 -17.11 -30.76 -3.21
C ALA A 60 -16.89 -29.49 -2.39
N TYR A 61 -15.64 -29.02 -2.34
CA TYR A 61 -15.21 -27.86 -1.55
C TYR A 61 -14.44 -26.86 -2.42
N THR A 62 -14.39 -25.61 -1.99
CA THR A 62 -13.52 -24.61 -2.62
C THR A 62 -12.07 -24.90 -2.27
N THR A 63 -11.14 -24.62 -3.19
CA THR A 63 -9.70 -24.70 -2.93
C THR A 63 -9.35 -23.95 -1.64
N PRO A 64 -8.52 -24.50 -0.74
CA PRO A 64 -8.06 -23.83 0.48
C PRO A 64 -7.40 -22.48 0.21
N GLU A 65 -7.45 -21.56 1.17
CA GLU A 65 -6.93 -20.21 1.02
C GLU A 65 -5.40 -20.18 0.95
N ILE A 66 -4.74 -21.00 1.75
CA ILE A 66 -3.28 -21.19 1.78
C ILE A 66 -2.67 -21.53 0.40
N LEU A 67 -3.47 -22.06 -0.53
CA LEU A 67 -3.03 -22.40 -1.89
C LEU A 67 -3.26 -21.29 -2.91
N ARG A 68 -3.83 -20.14 -2.50
CA ARG A 68 -4.38 -19.13 -3.41
C ARG A 68 -4.00 -17.68 -3.08
N VAL A 69 -3.51 -17.43 -1.88
CA VAL A 69 -3.17 -16.09 -1.38
C VAL A 69 -1.66 -15.97 -1.13
N PRO A 70 -1.11 -14.76 -1.17
CA PRO A 70 0.27 -14.51 -0.77
C PRO A 70 0.55 -14.99 0.67
N LEU A 71 1.74 -15.52 0.93
CA LEU A 71 2.08 -16.23 2.17
C LEU A 71 2.99 -15.44 3.12
N GLU A 72 3.26 -14.16 2.86
CA GLU A 72 4.26 -13.37 3.59
C GLU A 72 3.85 -13.16 5.05
N GLU A 73 2.57 -12.85 5.29
CA GLU A 73 2.02 -12.66 6.63
C GLU A 73 2.03 -13.97 7.43
N LEU A 74 1.75 -15.10 6.76
CA LEU A 74 1.82 -16.42 7.39
C LEU A 74 3.27 -16.80 7.73
N CYS A 75 4.21 -16.62 6.80
CA CYS A 75 5.64 -16.88 7.02
C CYS A 75 6.19 -16.00 8.16
N LEU A 76 5.82 -14.72 8.18
CA LEU A 76 6.22 -13.79 9.23
C LEU A 76 5.68 -14.21 10.60
N SER A 77 4.42 -14.67 10.65
CA SER A 77 3.79 -15.17 11.88
C SER A 77 4.47 -16.46 12.40
N ILE A 78 4.80 -17.40 11.51
CA ILE A 78 5.53 -18.63 11.85
C ILE A 78 6.87 -18.29 12.51
N MET A 79 7.61 -17.36 11.91
CA MET A 79 8.90 -16.90 12.44
C MET A 79 8.76 -16.18 13.79
N LYS A 80 7.74 -15.31 13.93
CA LYS A 80 7.48 -14.59 15.19
C LYS A 80 7.14 -15.55 16.33
N CYS A 81 6.34 -16.57 16.04
CA CYS A 81 5.97 -17.59 17.01
C CYS A 81 7.05 -18.66 17.24
N GLN A 82 8.20 -18.56 16.56
CA GLN A 82 9.33 -19.48 16.69
C GLN A 82 8.97 -20.94 16.36
N TYR A 83 8.05 -21.17 15.42
CA TYR A 83 7.67 -22.52 14.96
C TYR A 83 8.68 -23.15 13.97
N GLY A 84 9.89 -22.60 13.87
CA GLY A 84 10.94 -23.06 12.97
C GLY A 84 10.87 -22.40 11.58
N LYS A 85 11.45 -23.05 10.58
CA LYS A 85 11.54 -22.50 9.22
C LYS A 85 10.18 -22.61 8.51
N PRO A 86 9.68 -21.53 7.86
CA PRO A 86 8.39 -21.56 7.19
C PRO A 86 8.20 -22.69 6.18
N HIS A 87 9.25 -23.05 5.45
CA HIS A 87 9.18 -24.16 4.48
C HIS A 87 8.95 -25.51 5.16
N GLU A 88 9.67 -25.80 6.24
CA GLU A 88 9.55 -27.06 6.99
C GLU A 88 8.19 -27.13 7.69
N PHE A 89 7.75 -26.03 8.30
CA PHE A 89 6.45 -25.96 8.99
C PHE A 89 5.27 -26.13 8.03
N LEU A 90 5.27 -25.43 6.89
CA LEU A 90 4.16 -25.45 5.93
C LEU A 90 4.05 -26.78 5.16
N ASN A 91 5.13 -27.54 5.06
CA ASN A 91 5.07 -28.90 4.51
C ASN A 91 4.27 -29.87 5.41
N GLY A 92 4.07 -29.54 6.69
CA GLY A 92 3.22 -30.29 7.62
C GLY A 92 1.75 -29.88 7.61
N ALA A 93 1.33 -28.93 6.78
CA ALA A 93 -0.06 -28.49 6.70
C ALA A 93 -0.98 -29.57 6.08
N LEU A 94 -2.29 -29.49 6.33
CA LEU A 94 -3.29 -30.41 5.75
C LEU A 94 -3.24 -30.41 4.21
N ASP A 95 -3.12 -29.21 3.64
CA ASP A 95 -2.93 -28.97 2.21
C ASP A 95 -1.68 -28.08 2.05
N PRO A 96 -0.46 -28.68 1.91
CA PRO A 96 0.77 -27.93 1.82
C PRO A 96 0.78 -26.97 0.60
N PRO A 97 1.19 -25.71 0.77
CA PRO A 97 1.37 -24.80 -0.35
C PRO A 97 2.54 -25.23 -1.24
N GLN A 98 2.55 -24.71 -2.47
CA GLN A 98 3.68 -24.93 -3.37
C GLN A 98 4.96 -24.33 -2.79
N GLY A 99 6.07 -25.08 -2.85
CA GLY A 99 7.36 -24.59 -2.35
C GLY A 99 7.82 -23.27 -2.97
N LEU A 100 7.43 -23.02 -4.24
CA LEU A 100 7.66 -21.75 -4.91
C LEU A 100 6.95 -20.57 -4.22
N ALA A 101 5.69 -20.75 -3.79
CA ALA A 101 4.92 -19.71 -3.10
C ALA A 101 5.58 -19.32 -1.78
N VAL A 102 6.02 -20.31 -0.99
CA VAL A 102 6.77 -20.07 0.25
C VAL A 102 8.10 -19.37 -0.04
N SER A 103 8.82 -19.80 -1.08
CA SER A 103 10.10 -19.20 -1.46
C SER A 103 9.95 -17.73 -1.89
N ARG A 104 8.89 -17.41 -2.65
CA ARG A 104 8.57 -16.04 -3.07
C ARG A 104 8.19 -15.17 -1.88
N ALA A 105 7.40 -15.69 -0.96
CA ALA A 105 7.06 -14.98 0.27
C ALA A 105 8.30 -14.66 1.10
N MET A 106 9.21 -15.63 1.26
CA MET A 106 10.48 -15.42 1.96
C MET A 106 11.39 -14.42 1.25
N THR A 107 11.45 -14.44 -0.08
CA THR A 107 12.18 -13.42 -0.84
C THR A 107 11.59 -12.03 -0.61
N LEU A 108 10.27 -11.85 -0.64
CA LEU A 108 9.67 -10.55 -0.33
C LEU A 108 10.01 -10.10 1.09
N LEU A 109 9.94 -10.98 2.09
CA LEU A 109 10.28 -10.64 3.46
C LEU A 109 11.75 -10.20 3.59
N ARG A 110 12.66 -10.76 2.80
CA ARG A 110 14.07 -10.31 2.73
C ARG A 110 14.18 -8.95 2.04
N ASP A 111 13.50 -8.75 0.91
CA ASP A 111 13.52 -7.48 0.16
C ASP A 111 12.96 -6.31 1.00
N VAL A 112 11.93 -6.59 1.82
CA VAL A 112 11.37 -5.62 2.76
C VAL A 112 12.33 -5.35 3.93
N GLY A 113 13.25 -6.27 4.23
CA GLY A 113 14.19 -6.21 5.36
C GLY A 113 13.61 -6.79 6.66
N ALA A 114 12.57 -7.62 6.59
CA ALA A 114 11.90 -8.22 7.74
C ALA A 114 12.65 -9.43 8.32
N CYS A 115 13.46 -10.12 7.51
CA CYS A 115 14.25 -11.27 7.94
C CYS A 115 15.67 -11.21 7.37
N ARG A 116 16.60 -11.89 8.05
CA ARG A 116 17.99 -11.98 7.60
C ARG A 116 18.11 -12.89 6.38
N VAL A 117 19.22 -12.78 5.65
CA VAL A 117 19.43 -13.50 4.37
C VAL A 117 19.80 -14.96 4.61
N ASP A 118 20.59 -15.19 5.66
CA ASP A 118 21.22 -16.44 6.08
C ASP A 118 20.35 -17.24 7.06
N GLU A 119 19.64 -16.55 7.94
CA GLU A 119 18.81 -17.15 8.97
C GLU A 119 17.32 -16.85 8.74
N SER A 120 16.45 -17.82 9.02
CA SER A 120 15.01 -17.55 9.20
C SER A 120 14.75 -16.80 10.52
N SER A 121 15.63 -15.87 10.90
CA SER A 121 15.53 -15.00 12.06
C SER A 121 15.00 -13.62 11.65
N LEU A 122 14.14 -13.07 12.50
CA LEU A 122 13.53 -11.76 12.26
C LEU A 122 14.51 -10.64 12.59
N THR A 123 14.53 -9.61 11.74
CA THR A 123 15.21 -8.35 12.07
C THR A 123 14.39 -7.57 13.11
N PRO A 124 14.93 -6.51 13.73
CA PRO A 124 14.13 -5.60 14.56
C PRO A 124 12.92 -5.04 13.80
N LEU A 125 13.08 -4.73 12.51
CA LEU A 125 11.99 -4.35 11.62
C LEU A 125 10.94 -5.48 11.53
N GLY A 126 11.38 -6.71 11.27
CA GLY A 126 10.50 -7.88 11.17
C GLY A 126 9.65 -8.12 12.41
N HIS A 127 10.21 -7.95 13.61
CA HIS A 127 9.46 -8.07 14.86
C HIS A 127 8.33 -7.04 14.94
N HIS A 128 8.61 -5.78 14.62
CA HIS A 128 7.58 -4.73 14.59
C HIS A 128 6.53 -4.99 13.51
N LEU A 129 6.95 -5.35 12.29
CA LEU A 129 6.01 -5.70 11.21
C LEU A 129 5.07 -6.85 11.61
N ALA A 130 5.59 -7.86 12.31
CA ALA A 130 4.81 -9.00 12.75
C ALA A 130 3.83 -8.67 13.90
N THR A 131 3.93 -7.48 14.50
CA THR A 131 2.96 -6.98 15.51
C THR A 131 1.84 -6.15 14.91
N LEU A 132 2.03 -5.63 13.69
CA LEU A 132 1.03 -4.80 13.03
C LEU A 132 0.05 -5.68 12.25
N PRO A 133 -1.28 -5.44 12.36
CA PRO A 133 -2.31 -6.21 11.66
C PRO A 133 -2.49 -5.70 10.22
N VAL A 134 -1.40 -5.50 9.49
CA VAL A 134 -1.40 -5.00 8.10
C VAL A 134 -0.34 -5.73 7.28
N ASN A 135 -0.48 -5.62 5.96
CA ASN A 135 0.54 -6.09 5.03
C ASN A 135 1.92 -5.50 5.36
N VAL A 136 2.97 -6.32 5.24
CA VAL A 136 4.36 -5.96 5.59
C VAL A 136 4.86 -4.68 4.90
N ARG A 137 4.43 -4.41 3.67
CA ARG A 137 4.76 -3.17 2.94
C ARG A 137 4.13 -1.96 3.60
N ILE A 138 2.86 -2.06 3.96
CA ILE A 138 2.11 -1.01 4.66
C ILE A 138 2.70 -0.76 6.05
N GLY A 139 3.01 -1.83 6.78
CA GLY A 139 3.67 -1.74 8.08
C GLY A 139 5.01 -0.99 7.99
N LYS A 140 5.83 -1.28 6.96
CA LYS A 140 7.10 -0.59 6.75
C LYS A 140 6.90 0.90 6.47
N MET A 141 5.91 1.26 5.66
CA MET A 141 5.58 2.68 5.43
C MET A 141 5.20 3.38 6.73
N LEU A 142 4.37 2.77 7.57
CA LEU A 142 3.91 3.35 8.83
C LEU A 142 5.09 3.61 9.80
N LEU A 143 5.97 2.63 9.96
CA LEU A 143 7.15 2.76 10.82
C LEU A 143 8.10 3.85 10.31
N LEU A 144 8.38 3.87 9.00
CA LEU A 144 9.19 4.93 8.39
C LEU A 144 8.51 6.29 8.46
N GLY A 145 7.18 6.35 8.30
CA GLY A 145 6.36 7.55 8.47
C GLY A 145 6.51 8.13 9.88
N ALA A 146 6.51 7.29 10.90
CA ALA A 146 6.80 7.72 12.28
C ALA A 146 8.23 8.21 12.44
N ILE A 147 9.21 7.47 11.92
CA ILE A 147 10.63 7.83 11.99
C ILE A 147 10.94 9.19 11.31
N PHE A 148 10.36 9.45 10.14
CA PHE A 148 10.61 10.68 9.37
C PHE A 148 9.64 11.83 9.69
N GLY A 149 8.66 11.61 10.57
CA GLY A 149 7.75 12.64 11.07
C GLY A 149 6.54 12.95 10.18
N CYS A 150 6.12 12.00 9.33
CA CYS A 150 4.91 12.11 8.49
C CYS A 150 3.94 10.93 8.69
N LEU A 151 3.85 10.43 9.93
CA LEU A 151 2.99 9.30 10.29
C LEU A 151 1.52 9.57 9.96
N GLU A 152 1.01 10.77 10.23
CA GLU A 152 -0.41 11.10 10.02
C GLU A 152 -0.81 10.98 8.55
N GLN A 153 0.03 11.51 7.65
CA GLN A 153 -0.21 11.49 6.20
C GLN A 153 -0.07 10.06 5.66
N ILE A 154 0.97 9.34 6.10
CA ILE A 154 1.18 7.94 5.70
C ILE A 154 0.08 7.03 6.25
N ALA A 155 -0.44 7.26 7.45
CA ALA A 155 -1.53 6.48 8.02
C ALA A 155 -2.84 6.64 7.24
N ILE A 156 -3.14 7.84 6.74
CA ILE A 156 -4.30 8.06 5.85
C ILE A 156 -4.14 7.27 4.55
N ILE A 157 -2.94 7.32 3.95
CA ILE A 157 -2.63 6.59 2.72
C ILE A 157 -2.71 5.07 2.97
N ALA A 158 -2.11 4.58 4.05
CA ALA A 158 -2.14 3.18 4.46
C ALA A 158 -3.55 2.66 4.71
N ALA A 159 -4.38 3.43 5.43
CA ALA A 159 -5.78 3.11 5.67
C ALA A 159 -6.54 2.98 4.34
N ALA A 160 -6.32 3.89 3.41
CA ALA A 160 -6.97 3.87 2.11
C ALA A 160 -6.47 2.78 1.16
N MET A 161 -5.23 2.31 1.31
CA MET A 161 -4.71 1.15 0.59
C MET A 161 -5.26 -0.17 1.14
N THR A 162 -5.58 -0.22 2.43
CA THR A 162 -6.20 -1.38 3.08
C THR A 162 -7.69 -1.45 2.76
N GLU A 163 -8.34 -0.29 2.69
CA GLU A 163 -9.74 -0.12 2.36
C GLU A 163 -9.99 0.08 0.86
N LYS A 164 -11.27 0.26 0.48
CA LYS A 164 -11.64 0.66 -0.87
C LYS A 164 -11.39 2.15 -1.09
N SER A 165 -11.04 2.52 -2.31
CA SER A 165 -10.98 3.93 -2.72
C SER A 165 -12.31 4.66 -2.41
N PRO A 166 -12.28 5.88 -1.83
CA PRO A 166 -13.48 6.67 -1.54
C PRO A 166 -14.10 7.28 -2.80
N PHE A 167 -13.35 7.33 -3.92
CA PHE A 167 -13.86 7.81 -5.21
C PHE A 167 -14.85 6.82 -5.83
N VAL A 168 -16.02 7.33 -6.21
CA VAL A 168 -17.09 6.60 -6.87
C VAL A 168 -17.20 7.07 -8.32
N VAL A 169 -17.40 6.14 -9.25
CA VAL A 169 -17.62 6.47 -10.66
C VAL A 169 -18.98 5.91 -11.09
N PRO A 170 -20.06 6.71 -11.01
CA PRO A 170 -21.36 6.30 -11.51
C PRO A 170 -21.33 6.12 -13.04
N LEU A 171 -22.00 5.09 -13.56
CA LEU A 171 -21.99 4.78 -15.00
C LEU A 171 -22.46 5.96 -15.86
N SER A 172 -23.48 6.70 -15.41
CA SER A 172 -24.03 7.85 -16.13
C SER A 172 -23.18 9.12 -16.04
N LYS A 173 -22.32 9.24 -15.02
CA LYS A 173 -21.53 10.45 -14.72
C LYS A 173 -20.03 10.19 -14.73
N ARG A 174 -19.59 9.25 -15.57
CA ARG A 174 -18.20 8.81 -15.61
C ARG A 174 -17.24 9.95 -15.95
N SER A 175 -17.55 10.74 -16.97
CA SER A 175 -16.71 11.88 -17.39
C SER A 175 -16.60 12.96 -16.31
N GLU A 176 -17.71 13.30 -15.66
CA GLU A 176 -17.74 14.28 -14.55
C GLU A 176 -16.92 13.79 -13.36
N ALA A 177 -17.05 12.51 -12.97
CA ALA A 177 -16.30 11.92 -11.87
C ALA A 177 -14.80 11.86 -12.16
N GLU A 178 -14.42 11.53 -13.40
CA GLU A 178 -13.03 11.54 -13.84
C GLU A 178 -12.45 12.97 -13.81
N ALA A 179 -13.19 13.96 -14.33
CA ALA A 179 -12.76 15.36 -14.30
C ALA A 179 -12.61 15.88 -12.86
N ALA A 180 -13.55 15.55 -11.97
CA ALA A 180 -13.47 15.93 -10.56
C ALA A 180 -12.22 15.32 -9.89
N LYS A 181 -11.92 14.04 -10.14
CA LYS A 181 -10.69 13.41 -9.63
C LYS A 181 -9.44 14.06 -10.21
N ASP A 182 -9.44 14.42 -11.49
CA ASP A 182 -8.32 15.11 -12.15
C ASP A 182 -8.08 16.51 -11.53
N THR A 183 -9.12 17.23 -11.09
CA THR A 183 -8.94 18.51 -10.35
C THR A 183 -8.28 18.34 -8.98
N LEU A 184 -8.44 17.18 -8.36
CA LEU A 184 -7.79 16.85 -7.08
C LEU A 184 -6.37 16.32 -7.30
N ALA A 185 -6.04 15.85 -8.50
CA ALA A 185 -4.75 15.24 -8.81
C ALA A 185 -3.58 16.13 -8.38
N VAL A 186 -2.62 15.54 -7.67
CA VAL A 186 -1.44 16.25 -7.19
C VAL A 186 -0.21 15.36 -7.28
N ALA A 187 0.90 15.97 -7.70
CA ALA A 187 2.22 15.35 -7.73
C ALA A 187 2.29 14.00 -8.49
N TYR A 188 1.45 13.79 -9.51
CA TYR A 188 1.39 12.54 -10.29
C TYR A 188 1.27 11.29 -9.39
N SER A 189 0.40 11.36 -8.39
CA SER A 189 0.31 10.37 -7.32
C SER A 189 -1.14 10.10 -6.91
N ASP A 190 -1.61 8.87 -7.11
CA ASP A 190 -2.92 8.43 -6.60
C ASP A 190 -2.98 8.52 -5.08
N HIS A 191 -1.92 8.06 -4.40
CA HIS A 191 -1.82 8.07 -2.94
C HIS A 191 -1.94 9.47 -2.34
N ILE A 192 -1.21 10.45 -2.89
CA ILE A 192 -1.22 11.83 -2.38
C ILE A 192 -2.53 12.54 -2.79
N THR A 193 -3.08 12.22 -3.96
CA THR A 193 -4.40 12.71 -4.38
C THR A 193 -5.50 12.25 -3.44
N LEU A 194 -5.45 10.99 -2.99
CA LEU A 194 -6.38 10.47 -2.00
C LEU A 194 -6.23 11.19 -0.67
N TYR A 195 -5.00 11.37 -0.18
CA TYR A 195 -4.74 12.15 1.03
C TYR A 195 -5.34 13.57 0.92
N LYS A 196 -5.14 14.26 -0.21
CA LYS A 196 -5.70 15.60 -0.47
C LYS A 196 -7.24 15.60 -0.45
N ALA A 197 -7.87 14.59 -1.04
CA ALA A 197 -9.32 14.43 -1.03
C ALA A 197 -9.88 14.20 0.38
N TYR A 198 -9.22 13.34 1.17
CA TYR A 198 -9.57 13.09 2.56
C TYR A 198 -9.42 14.35 3.41
N HIS A 199 -8.28 15.04 3.33
CA HIS A 199 -8.02 16.26 4.09
C HIS A 199 -9.00 17.39 3.71
N GLY A 200 -9.32 17.54 2.42
CA GLY A 200 -10.34 18.49 1.97
C GLY A 200 -11.74 18.16 2.50
N TRP A 201 -12.10 16.88 2.59
CA TRP A 201 -13.35 16.46 3.22
C TRP A 201 -13.36 16.75 4.73
N CYS A 202 -12.24 16.52 5.44
CA CYS A 202 -12.12 16.88 6.85
C CYS A 202 -12.37 18.38 7.06
N LYS A 203 -11.73 19.26 6.28
CA LYS A 203 -11.97 20.72 6.34
C LYS A 203 -13.46 21.05 6.12
N ALA A 204 -14.05 20.51 5.05
CA ALA A 204 -15.47 20.70 4.74
C ALA A 204 -16.42 20.21 5.86
N ARG A 205 -16.08 19.12 6.53
CA ARG A 205 -16.84 18.55 7.65
C ARG A 205 -16.76 19.42 8.91
N HIS A 206 -15.62 20.04 9.18
CA HIS A 206 -15.46 20.95 10.32
C HIS A 206 -16.25 22.25 10.13
N GLU A 207 -16.44 22.71 8.89
CA GLU A 207 -17.20 23.92 8.59
C GLU A 207 -18.71 23.73 8.80
N SER A 208 -19.34 22.81 8.05
CA SER A 208 -20.77 22.49 8.25
C SER A 208 -21.18 21.23 7.50
N ARG A 209 -22.32 20.65 7.89
CA ARG A 209 -22.91 19.49 7.20
C ARG A 209 -23.25 19.79 5.73
N THR A 210 -23.64 21.02 5.41
CA THR A 210 -23.97 21.44 4.04
C THR A 210 -22.73 21.51 3.17
N VAL A 211 -21.64 22.09 3.68
CA VAL A 211 -20.35 22.15 2.97
C VAL A 211 -19.78 20.75 2.79
N GLU A 212 -19.86 19.88 3.80
CA GLU A 212 -19.46 18.47 3.70
C GLU A 212 -20.20 17.74 2.56
N ASN A 213 -21.54 17.85 2.52
CA ASN A 213 -22.35 17.21 1.49
C ASN A 213 -22.06 17.76 0.09
N SER A 214 -21.80 19.07 -0.02
CA SER A 214 -21.39 19.71 -1.26
C SER A 214 -20.03 19.20 -1.74
N TYR A 215 -19.04 19.11 -0.84
CA TYR A 215 -17.71 18.59 -1.15
C TYR A 215 -17.75 17.12 -1.60
N ILE A 216 -18.51 16.28 -0.90
CA ILE A 216 -18.70 14.86 -1.25
C ILE A 216 -19.34 14.73 -2.64
N SER A 217 -20.42 15.47 -2.89
CA SER A 217 -21.15 15.40 -4.15
C SER A 217 -20.32 15.92 -5.32
N LYS A 218 -19.61 17.05 -5.14
CA LYS A 218 -18.74 17.67 -6.16
C LYS A 218 -17.59 16.75 -6.57
N ASN A 219 -16.98 16.06 -5.62
CA ASN A 219 -15.80 15.23 -5.85
C ASN A 219 -16.12 13.73 -6.03
N PHE A 220 -17.40 13.37 -6.12
CA PHE A 220 -17.86 11.98 -6.26
C PHE A 220 -17.28 11.03 -5.20
N LEU A 221 -17.28 11.48 -3.94
CA LEU A 221 -16.75 10.70 -2.82
C LEU A 221 -17.85 9.91 -2.10
N LYS A 222 -17.46 8.85 -1.39
CA LYS A 222 -18.38 8.09 -0.52
C LYS A 222 -18.11 8.38 0.95
N ARG A 223 -19.10 8.96 1.64
CA ARG A 223 -18.98 9.35 3.06
C ARG A 223 -18.61 8.18 3.98
N SER A 224 -19.28 7.03 3.85
CA SER A 224 -18.99 5.87 4.70
C SER A 224 -17.54 5.42 4.54
N THR A 225 -17.03 5.33 3.31
CA THR A 225 -15.64 4.95 3.06
C THR A 225 -14.63 5.96 3.62
N LEU A 226 -14.95 7.27 3.61
CA LEU A 226 -14.09 8.27 4.25
C LEU A 226 -14.07 8.13 5.79
N LEU A 227 -15.21 7.80 6.39
CA LEU A 227 -15.30 7.49 7.83
C LEU A 227 -14.55 6.19 8.17
N ASP A 228 -14.66 5.16 7.33
CA ASP A 228 -13.92 3.91 7.50
C ASP A 228 -12.41 4.17 7.47
N ILE A 229 -11.93 4.98 6.51
CA ILE A 229 -10.52 5.43 6.43
C ILE A 229 -10.11 6.18 7.70
N GLU A 230 -10.95 7.08 8.23
CA GLU A 230 -10.67 7.82 9.47
C GLU A 230 -10.52 6.91 10.69
N ASN A 231 -11.38 5.89 10.81
CA ASN A 231 -11.32 4.90 11.88
C ASN A 231 -10.04 4.06 11.78
N VAL A 232 -9.78 3.48 10.60
CA VAL A 232 -8.57 2.66 10.36
C VAL A 232 -7.31 3.49 10.56
N LYS A 233 -7.26 4.73 10.07
CA LYS A 233 -6.15 5.66 10.30
C LYS A 233 -5.88 5.82 11.81
N SER A 234 -6.91 6.09 12.60
CA SER A 234 -6.79 6.29 14.04
C SER A 234 -6.24 5.05 14.75
N ASP A 235 -6.69 3.87 14.33
CA ASP A 235 -6.18 2.59 14.82
C ASP A 235 -4.71 2.37 14.46
N LEU A 236 -4.32 2.62 13.21
CA LEU A 236 -2.94 2.49 12.75
C LEU A 236 -2.00 3.44 13.50
N VAL A 237 -2.36 4.71 13.66
CA VAL A 237 -1.57 5.68 14.42
C VAL A 237 -1.43 5.25 15.88
N ARG A 238 -2.52 4.78 16.50
CA ARG A 238 -2.50 4.28 17.88
C ARG A 238 -1.60 3.07 18.04
N LEU A 239 -1.63 2.13 17.10
CA LEU A 239 -0.77 0.94 17.12
C LEU A 239 0.71 1.32 17.01
N VAL A 240 1.07 2.19 16.06
CA VAL A 240 2.45 2.64 15.86
C VAL A 240 2.98 3.40 17.08
N LYS A 241 2.17 4.28 17.67
CA LYS A 241 2.51 4.97 18.92
C LYS A 241 2.63 3.99 20.09
N GLY A 242 1.76 2.99 20.17
CA GLY A 242 1.80 1.94 21.20
C GLY A 242 3.07 1.08 21.17
N ILE A 243 3.71 0.94 20.00
CA ILE A 243 5.03 0.28 19.86
C ILE A 243 6.16 1.15 20.43
N GLY A 244 5.92 2.45 20.64
CA GLY A 244 6.91 3.40 21.16
C GLY A 244 7.45 4.38 20.12
N PHE A 245 6.92 4.36 18.89
CA PHE A 245 7.26 5.35 17.84
C PHE A 245 6.47 6.65 18.00
N ASP A 246 6.49 7.24 19.20
CA ASP A 246 5.89 8.55 19.46
C ASP A 246 6.98 9.64 19.46
N ASN A 247 6.94 10.54 18.48
CA ASN A 247 7.87 11.66 18.39
C ASN A 247 7.50 12.83 19.32
N ARG A 248 6.43 12.72 20.13
CA ARG A 248 5.93 13.80 20.98
C ARG A 248 6.77 14.12 22.22
N LEU A 249 7.81 13.35 22.54
CA LEU A 249 8.73 13.66 23.64
C LEU A 249 9.64 14.88 23.40
N GLY A 250 9.49 15.59 22.27
CA GLY A 250 10.19 16.85 22.00
C GLY A 250 9.44 18.13 22.37
N ASP A 251 8.16 18.06 22.79
CA ASP A 251 7.30 19.27 22.91
C ASP A 251 6.49 19.31 24.22
N THR A 252 6.92 18.63 25.28
CA THR A 252 6.29 18.76 26.60
C THR A 252 6.94 19.87 27.42
N LYS A 253 6.52 21.11 27.20
CA LYS A 253 6.36 22.03 28.34
C LYS A 253 5.11 21.56 29.09
N PHE A 254 5.34 21.00 30.28
CA PHE A 254 4.33 20.64 31.24
C PHE A 254 3.40 21.84 31.52
N GLU A 255 2.13 21.74 31.12
CA GLU A 255 1.05 22.39 31.85
C GLU A 255 0.22 21.31 32.53
N SER A 256 0.45 21.23 33.84
CA SER A 256 -0.32 20.44 34.79
C SER A 256 -1.79 20.84 34.73
N SER A 257 -2.67 19.90 34.41
CA SER A 257 -4.06 19.98 34.87
C SER A 257 -4.58 18.61 35.29
N SER A 258 -5.19 18.64 36.46
CA SER A 258 -5.61 17.56 37.35
C SER A 258 -6.60 16.56 36.74
N HIS A 259 -6.40 15.30 37.12
CA HIS A 259 -7.36 14.20 37.00
C HIS A 259 -8.76 14.59 37.51
N VAL A 260 -9.75 14.58 36.62
CA VAL A 260 -11.17 14.43 36.96
C VAL A 260 -11.71 13.25 36.14
N LEU A 261 -12.25 12.24 36.81
CA LEU A 261 -12.92 11.10 36.17
C LEU A 261 -14.21 11.59 35.47
N PRO A 262 -14.50 11.14 34.23
CA PRO A 262 -15.71 11.55 33.54
C PRO A 262 -16.92 10.70 33.99
N SER A 263 -18.01 11.38 34.34
CA SER A 263 -19.34 10.80 34.57
C SER A 263 -20.01 10.34 33.26
N PRO A 264 -20.93 9.36 33.30
CA PRO A 264 -21.52 8.76 32.11
C PRO A 264 -22.61 9.67 31.53
N GLY A 265 -22.31 10.32 30.40
CA GLY A 265 -23.26 11.18 29.69
C GLY A 265 -22.70 12.12 28.62
N GLN A 266 -21.38 12.29 28.52
CA GLN A 266 -20.78 13.11 27.46
C GLN A 266 -20.50 12.28 26.20
N VAL A 267 -21.34 12.52 25.20
CA VAL A 267 -21.19 12.08 23.82
C VAL A 267 -19.86 12.60 23.25
N LEU A 268 -18.94 11.68 22.94
CA LEU A 268 -17.87 11.74 21.93
C LEU A 268 -17.44 13.16 21.50
N SER A 269 -16.61 13.82 22.30
CA SER A 269 -15.70 14.85 21.77
C SER A 269 -14.60 14.13 20.97
N ILE A 270 -14.85 14.02 19.66
CA ILE A 270 -13.85 13.65 18.67
C ILE A 270 -12.60 14.48 18.93
N SER A 271 -11.49 13.78 19.12
CA SER A 271 -10.13 14.31 19.13
C SER A 271 -9.98 15.41 18.09
N THR A 272 -9.84 16.64 18.57
CA THR A 272 -9.56 17.83 17.76
C THR A 272 -8.33 17.54 16.93
N VAL A 273 -8.55 17.33 15.63
CA VAL A 273 -7.50 17.40 14.62
C VAL A 273 -7.05 18.85 14.66
N GLU A 274 -5.98 19.14 15.40
CA GLU A 274 -5.31 20.43 15.32
C GLU A 274 -4.91 20.64 13.86
N ALA A 275 -5.67 21.47 13.17
CA ALA A 275 -5.41 21.92 11.82
C ALA A 275 -4.16 22.83 11.82
N LYS A 276 -2.97 22.23 11.94
CA LYS A 276 -1.73 22.89 11.54
C LYS A 276 -1.74 22.98 10.01
N THR A 277 -1.91 24.22 9.53
CA THR A 277 -1.48 24.82 8.25
C THR A 277 -1.09 23.88 7.10
N ASP A 278 -1.74 24.05 5.93
CA ASP A 278 -1.52 23.35 4.64
C ASP A 278 -0.38 22.31 4.61
N ASP A 279 -0.77 21.07 4.93
CA ASP A 279 0.09 19.93 5.25
C ASP A 279 0.89 19.35 4.04
N LEU A 280 0.66 19.88 2.83
CA LEU A 280 1.28 19.43 1.58
C LEU A 280 2.28 20.44 1.03
N ASP A 281 3.30 20.80 1.81
CA ASP A 281 4.48 21.46 1.25
C ASP A 281 5.21 20.53 0.26
N ALA A 282 5.94 21.13 -0.68
CA ALA A 282 6.81 20.45 -1.62
C ALA A 282 7.79 19.49 -0.92
N THR A 283 8.26 19.83 0.28
CA THR A 283 9.15 18.99 1.08
C THR A 283 8.43 17.74 1.59
N ASN A 284 7.23 17.91 2.17
CA ASN A 284 6.41 16.82 2.67
C ASN A 284 6.00 15.86 1.55
N ILE A 285 5.62 16.38 0.38
CA ILE A 285 5.29 15.56 -0.80
C ILE A 285 6.47 14.66 -1.18
N SER A 286 7.68 15.20 -1.19
CA SER A 286 8.88 14.44 -1.60
C SER A 286 9.24 13.38 -0.57
N MET A 287 9.09 13.69 0.72
CA MET A 287 9.26 12.72 1.80
C MET A 287 8.21 11.60 1.74
N ILE A 288 6.93 11.93 1.53
CA ILE A 288 5.86 10.94 1.38
C ILE A 288 6.16 10.02 0.19
N LYS A 289 6.60 10.56 -0.95
CA LYS A 289 7.03 9.76 -2.11
C LYS A 289 8.21 8.84 -1.80
N ALA A 290 9.19 9.32 -1.03
CA ALA A 290 10.33 8.51 -0.62
C ALA A 290 9.91 7.34 0.29
N ILE A 291 9.00 7.57 1.24
CA ILE A 291 8.47 6.51 2.12
C ILE A 291 7.57 5.54 1.37
N LEU A 292 6.74 6.03 0.44
CA LEU A 292 5.99 5.18 -0.48
C LEU A 292 6.94 4.28 -1.28
N THR A 293 8.08 4.82 -1.73
CA THR A 293 9.12 4.03 -2.40
C THR A 293 9.66 2.95 -1.48
N ALA A 294 10.01 3.30 -0.24
CA ALA A 294 10.55 2.35 0.74
C ALA A 294 9.59 1.21 1.13
N GLY A 295 8.28 1.48 1.13
CA GLY A 295 7.26 0.48 1.44
C GLY A 295 6.85 -0.37 0.24
N LEU A 296 6.66 0.26 -0.93
CA LEU A 296 6.18 -0.41 -2.12
C LEU A 296 7.27 -1.13 -2.90
N TYR A 297 8.56 -0.80 -2.72
CA TYR A 297 9.66 -1.54 -3.33
C TYR A 297 9.56 -3.05 -3.00
N PRO A 298 9.71 -3.97 -3.98
CA PRO A 298 10.21 -3.78 -5.35
C PRO A 298 9.13 -3.51 -6.43
N GLN A 299 7.92 -3.07 -6.08
CA GLN A 299 6.84 -2.76 -7.03
C GLN A 299 7.09 -1.43 -7.76
N VAL A 300 8.09 -1.45 -8.65
CA VAL A 300 8.53 -0.32 -9.46
C VAL A 300 8.29 -0.63 -10.93
N GLY A 301 8.06 0.42 -11.73
CA GLY A 301 8.01 0.34 -13.17
C GLY A 301 8.52 1.60 -13.86
N GLN A 302 9.02 1.46 -15.08
CA GLN A 302 9.43 2.57 -15.93
C GLN A 302 8.31 2.92 -16.92
N VAL A 303 8.04 4.20 -17.11
CA VAL A 303 7.05 4.67 -18.10
C VAL A 303 7.63 4.58 -19.50
N VAL A 304 7.00 3.78 -20.36
CA VAL A 304 7.43 3.49 -21.74
C VAL A 304 6.48 4.10 -22.78
N THR A 305 5.60 5.02 -22.38
CA THR A 305 4.51 5.56 -23.21
C THR A 305 4.95 5.88 -24.65
N GLN A 306 4.36 5.16 -25.61
CA GLN A 306 4.51 5.46 -27.04
C GLN A 306 3.64 6.67 -27.40
N PRO A 307 4.14 7.62 -28.20
CA PRO A 307 3.31 8.71 -28.72
C PRO A 307 2.15 8.12 -29.54
N SER A 308 0.92 8.55 -29.25
CA SER A 308 -0.23 8.17 -30.06
C SER A 308 -0.10 8.80 -31.46
N VAL A 309 -0.28 7.99 -32.49
CA VAL A 309 -0.27 8.43 -33.91
C VAL A 309 -1.50 9.31 -34.22
N ASP A 310 -2.55 9.22 -33.41
CA ASP A 310 -3.75 10.05 -33.48
C ASP A 310 -3.78 11.13 -32.39
N ILE A 311 -3.97 12.39 -32.81
CA ILE A 311 -4.10 13.59 -31.95
C ILE A 311 -5.38 13.55 -31.10
N THR A 312 -6.37 12.75 -31.50
CA THR A 312 -7.69 12.64 -30.85
C THR A 312 -7.76 11.56 -29.77
N LEU A 313 -6.82 10.60 -29.76
CA LEU A 313 -6.79 9.51 -28.78
C LEU A 313 -5.84 9.88 -27.63
N LYS A 314 -6.37 9.98 -26.41
CA LYS A 314 -5.56 10.15 -25.20
C LYS A 314 -4.56 8.99 -25.11
N SER A 315 -3.27 9.31 -25.07
CA SER A 315 -2.19 8.32 -24.94
C SER A 315 -2.37 7.52 -23.67
N VAL A 316 -2.42 6.19 -23.80
CA VAL A 316 -2.50 5.28 -22.66
C VAL A 316 -1.12 5.11 -22.04
N CYS A 317 -1.01 5.26 -20.72
CA CYS A 317 0.26 5.04 -20.04
C CYS A 317 0.57 3.55 -19.91
N MET A 318 1.70 3.14 -20.50
CA MET A 318 2.27 1.80 -20.44
C MET A 318 3.54 1.81 -19.60
N VAL A 319 3.73 0.75 -18.82
CA VAL A 319 4.76 0.65 -17.80
C VAL A 319 5.50 -0.68 -17.93
N GLU A 320 6.82 -0.61 -18.06
CA GLU A 320 7.69 -1.78 -18.05
C GLU A 320 8.07 -2.13 -16.61
N THR A 321 7.81 -3.38 -16.24
CA THR A 321 8.17 -3.95 -14.93
C THR A 321 9.10 -5.15 -15.15
N PRO A 322 9.80 -5.65 -14.12
CA PRO A 322 10.64 -6.84 -14.24
C PRO A 322 9.88 -8.08 -14.76
N GLN A 323 8.56 -8.13 -14.56
CA GLN A 323 7.73 -9.25 -14.97
C GLN A 323 6.94 -8.97 -16.27
N GLY A 324 7.30 -7.92 -17.01
CA GLY A 324 6.69 -7.56 -18.29
C GLY A 324 5.94 -6.22 -18.28
N ILE A 325 5.32 -5.89 -19.41
CA ILE A 325 4.65 -4.61 -19.63
C ILE A 325 3.21 -4.67 -19.08
N ALA A 326 2.81 -3.62 -18.37
CA ALA A 326 1.47 -3.43 -17.84
C ALA A 326 0.90 -2.04 -18.17
N GLN A 327 -0.42 -1.92 -18.20
CA GLN A 327 -1.12 -0.66 -18.44
C GLN A 327 -1.45 0.03 -17.10
N VAL A 328 -1.32 1.34 -16.99
CA VAL A 328 -1.87 2.06 -15.82
C VAL A 328 -3.39 1.95 -15.82
N HIS A 329 -3.97 1.57 -14.67
CA HIS A 329 -5.42 1.37 -14.57
C HIS A 329 -6.20 2.65 -14.91
N PRO A 330 -7.34 2.58 -15.65
CA PRO A 330 -8.09 3.76 -16.08
C PRO A 330 -8.63 4.65 -14.97
N PHE A 331 -8.69 4.16 -13.73
CA PHE A 331 -9.10 4.95 -12.56
C PHE A 331 -7.94 5.73 -11.92
N SER A 332 -6.70 5.47 -12.30
CA SER A 332 -5.54 6.20 -11.79
C SER A 332 -5.50 7.61 -12.36
N VAL A 333 -4.99 8.56 -11.58
CA VAL A 333 -4.67 9.92 -12.06
C VAL A 333 -3.57 9.90 -13.14
N ASN A 334 -2.76 8.85 -13.19
CA ASN A 334 -1.66 8.69 -14.15
C ASN A 334 -2.06 7.87 -15.40
N LYS A 335 -3.37 7.64 -15.63
CA LYS A 335 -3.87 6.85 -16.77
C LYS A 335 -3.36 7.34 -18.15
N ASN A 336 -3.14 8.65 -18.27
CA ASN A 336 -2.65 9.30 -19.49
C ASN A 336 -1.26 9.94 -19.30
N LEU A 337 -0.46 9.44 -18.38
CA LEU A 337 0.87 9.99 -18.10
C LEU A 337 1.77 9.86 -19.33
N SER A 338 2.25 11.00 -19.84
CA SER A 338 3.11 11.12 -21.01
C SER A 338 4.59 11.36 -20.67
N LEU A 339 4.96 11.34 -19.38
CA LEU A 339 6.34 11.53 -18.93
C LEU A 339 7.17 10.27 -19.20
N THR A 340 7.72 10.17 -20.41
CA THR A 340 8.59 9.07 -20.82
C THR A 340 9.85 8.98 -19.93
N ASN A 341 10.32 7.76 -19.71
CA ASN A 341 11.49 7.44 -18.86
C ASN A 341 11.36 7.82 -17.38
N SER A 342 10.17 8.23 -16.92
CA SER A 342 9.90 8.44 -15.50
C SER A 342 9.68 7.11 -14.77
N TRP A 343 10.03 7.08 -13.49
CA TRP A 343 9.81 5.92 -12.64
C TRP A 343 8.56 6.09 -11.80
N LEU A 344 7.85 4.99 -11.57
CA LEU A 344 6.70 4.95 -10.68
C LEU A 344 6.76 3.74 -9.76
N VAL A 345 6.16 3.90 -8.59
CA VAL A 345 5.80 2.80 -7.69
C VAL A 345 4.31 2.54 -7.78
N TYR A 346 3.90 1.31 -7.56
CA TYR A 346 2.49 0.90 -7.59
C TYR A 346 2.15 -0.03 -6.43
N HIS A 347 0.89 -0.01 -5.98
CA HIS A 347 0.46 -0.87 -4.88
C HIS A 347 0.18 -2.32 -5.33
N GLU A 348 -0.50 -2.49 -6.45
CA GLU A 348 -0.89 -3.81 -6.92
C GLU A 348 -0.87 -3.91 -8.44
N LYS A 349 -0.41 -5.06 -8.94
CA LYS A 349 -0.59 -5.49 -10.33
C LYS A 349 -1.71 -6.50 -10.38
N ILE A 350 -2.71 -6.25 -11.23
CA ILE A 350 -3.90 -7.07 -11.35
C ILE A 350 -4.17 -7.45 -12.80
N ARG A 351 -4.54 -8.71 -13.05
CA ARG A 351 -5.04 -9.17 -14.34
C ARG A 351 -6.56 -9.13 -14.35
N LEU A 352 -7.12 -8.25 -15.18
CA LEU A 352 -8.54 -8.18 -15.52
C LEU A 352 -8.72 -8.53 -17.00
N THR A 353 -9.16 -7.58 -17.83
CA THR A 353 -9.15 -7.71 -19.31
C THR A 353 -7.74 -7.63 -19.88
N ARG A 354 -6.88 -6.85 -19.23
CA ARG A 354 -5.44 -6.70 -19.49
C ARG A 354 -4.70 -6.72 -18.16
N VAL A 355 -3.38 -6.71 -18.20
CA VAL A 355 -2.56 -6.52 -17.01
C VAL A 355 -2.55 -5.03 -16.68
N TYR A 356 -3.06 -4.70 -15.50
CA TYR A 356 -3.14 -3.33 -15.00
C TYR A 356 -2.28 -3.16 -13.74
N ILE A 357 -1.72 -1.97 -13.57
CA ILE A 357 -1.19 -1.52 -12.27
C ILE A 357 -2.14 -0.50 -11.64
N ARG A 358 -2.37 -0.65 -10.33
CA ARG A 358 -3.26 0.20 -9.53
C ARG A 358 -2.47 1.01 -8.52
N ASP A 359 -3.04 2.18 -8.20
CA ASP A 359 -2.54 3.14 -7.23
C ASP A 359 -1.06 3.46 -7.44
N THR A 360 -0.83 4.39 -8.37
CA THR A 360 0.52 4.70 -8.86
C THR A 360 1.02 6.03 -8.32
N THR A 361 2.32 6.12 -8.09
CA THR A 361 3.00 7.35 -7.72
C THR A 361 4.28 7.49 -8.51
N VAL A 362 4.42 8.59 -9.25
CA VAL A 362 5.70 8.93 -9.88
C VAL A 362 6.71 9.28 -8.79
N VAL A 363 7.83 8.58 -8.80
CA VAL A 363 8.90 8.70 -7.83
C VAL A 363 10.17 9.16 -8.51
N SER A 364 11.07 9.68 -7.69
CA SER A 364 12.29 10.27 -8.17
C SER A 364 13.43 9.23 -8.14
N PRO A 365 14.39 9.29 -9.06
CA PRO A 365 15.60 8.46 -9.01
C PRO A 365 16.28 8.42 -7.64
N TYR A 366 16.33 9.53 -6.88
CA TYR A 366 16.98 9.52 -5.57
C TYR A 366 16.19 8.73 -4.52
N ALA A 367 14.86 8.76 -4.58
CA ALA A 367 14.04 7.92 -3.71
C ALA A 367 14.30 6.43 -3.95
N LEU A 368 14.45 6.03 -5.23
CA LEU A 368 14.82 4.66 -5.61
C LEU A 368 16.24 4.32 -5.15
N LEU A 369 17.21 5.22 -5.34
CA LEU A 369 18.58 4.97 -4.90
C LEU A 369 18.68 4.83 -3.38
N LEU A 370 17.93 5.60 -2.60
CA LEU A 370 17.94 5.54 -1.13
C LEU A 370 17.22 4.31 -0.55
N PHE A 371 16.09 3.93 -1.13
CA PHE A 371 15.18 2.93 -0.54
C PHE A 371 14.94 1.69 -1.39
N GLY A 372 15.56 1.58 -2.56
CA GLY A 372 15.41 0.47 -3.48
C GLY A 372 16.27 -0.75 -3.15
N GLY A 373 16.73 -1.46 -4.17
CA GLY A 373 17.50 -2.70 -4.02
C GLY A 373 19.01 -2.48 -3.94
N ALA A 374 19.80 -3.49 -4.30
CA ALA A 374 21.25 -3.41 -4.27
C ALA A 374 21.77 -2.41 -5.33
N ILE A 375 22.68 -1.51 -4.93
CA ILE A 375 23.33 -0.57 -5.84
C ILE A 375 24.56 -1.22 -6.47
N ASP A 376 24.60 -1.29 -7.79
CA ASP A 376 25.80 -1.60 -8.56
C ASP A 376 26.30 -0.37 -9.33
N VAL A 377 27.61 -0.19 -9.39
CA VAL A 377 28.25 1.01 -9.96
C VAL A 377 29.20 0.59 -11.07
N GLN A 378 28.79 0.86 -12.31
CA GLN A 378 29.56 0.51 -13.50
C GLN A 378 30.41 1.71 -13.92
N HIS A 379 31.64 1.76 -13.39
CA HIS A 379 32.57 2.88 -13.55
C HIS A 379 32.83 3.27 -15.01
N ILE A 380 33.03 2.28 -15.88
CA ILE A 380 33.38 2.49 -17.30
C ILE A 380 32.18 3.06 -18.07
N GLN A 381 30.98 2.53 -17.80
CA GLN A 381 29.77 2.88 -18.54
C GLN A 381 29.06 4.15 -18.01
N ARG A 382 29.50 4.68 -16.85
CA ARG A 382 28.84 5.80 -16.13
C ARG A 382 27.35 5.51 -15.88
N VAL A 383 27.08 4.28 -15.45
CA VAL A 383 25.74 3.80 -15.11
C VAL A 383 25.75 3.33 -13.66
N VAL A 384 24.72 3.74 -12.93
CA VAL A 384 24.39 3.19 -11.61
C VAL A 384 23.12 2.36 -11.78
N SER A 385 23.16 1.10 -11.38
CA SER A 385 22.02 0.19 -11.45
C SER A 385 21.48 -0.17 -10.07
N LEU A 386 20.16 -0.36 -9.98
CA LEU A 386 19.48 -1.00 -8.85
C LEU A 386 18.88 -2.33 -9.30
N ASP A 387 19.20 -3.40 -8.58
CA ASP A 387 18.76 -4.78 -8.88
C ASP A 387 18.91 -5.17 -10.37
N ASP A 388 20.01 -4.70 -11.00
CA ASP A 388 20.44 -4.96 -12.38
C ASP A 388 19.53 -4.45 -13.53
N TRP A 389 18.25 -4.13 -13.24
CA TRP A 389 17.27 -3.74 -14.25
C TRP A 389 16.98 -2.23 -14.25
N ILE A 390 16.97 -1.56 -13.09
CA ILE A 390 16.79 -0.11 -13.01
C ILE A 390 18.13 0.53 -13.28
N ARG A 391 18.25 1.34 -14.34
CA ARG A 391 19.53 1.95 -14.74
C ARG A 391 19.42 3.46 -14.82
N PHE A 392 20.34 4.14 -14.14
CA PHE A 392 20.47 5.59 -14.16
C PHE A 392 21.80 5.99 -14.80
N LYS A 393 21.76 6.99 -15.68
CA LYS A 393 22.98 7.63 -16.19
C LYS A 393 23.52 8.56 -15.11
N ALA A 394 24.58 8.14 -14.43
CA ALA A 394 25.18 8.90 -13.33
C ALA A 394 26.68 8.62 -13.21
N VAL A 395 27.43 9.60 -12.72
CA VAL A 395 28.86 9.41 -12.44
C VAL A 395 29.05 8.43 -11.28
N ALA A 396 30.10 7.62 -11.33
CA ALA A 396 30.36 6.60 -10.31
C ALA A 396 30.39 7.17 -8.88
N LYS A 397 30.92 8.39 -8.71
CA LYS A 397 30.92 9.11 -7.43
C LYS A 397 29.52 9.23 -6.82
N THR A 398 28.49 9.48 -7.63
CA THR A 398 27.10 9.54 -7.16
C THR A 398 26.67 8.20 -6.58
N GLY A 399 26.94 7.09 -7.28
CA GLY A 399 26.62 5.75 -6.80
C GLY A 399 27.30 5.42 -5.47
N VAL A 400 28.58 5.76 -5.32
CA VAL A 400 29.34 5.55 -4.07
C VAL A 400 28.75 6.38 -2.93
N ILE A 401 28.43 7.66 -3.16
CA ILE A 401 27.79 8.51 -2.14
C ILE A 401 26.46 7.91 -1.67
N PHE A 402 25.62 7.42 -2.60
CA PHE A 402 24.37 6.78 -2.20
C PHE A 402 24.59 5.49 -1.42
N LYS A 403 25.63 4.69 -1.71
CA LYS A 403 25.98 3.52 -0.88
C LYS A 403 26.29 3.93 0.56
N GLU A 404 27.20 4.88 0.74
CA GLU A 404 27.59 5.40 2.07
C GLU A 404 26.39 5.98 2.84
N ILE A 405 25.54 6.77 2.17
CA ILE A 405 24.34 7.35 2.80
C ILE A 405 23.38 6.23 3.24
N ARG A 406 23.23 5.17 2.45
CA ARG A 406 22.37 4.04 2.80
C ARG A 406 22.89 3.24 3.96
N GLU A 407 24.19 3.02 4.05
CA GLU A 407 24.80 2.35 5.21
C GLU A 407 24.54 3.15 6.48
N MET A 408 24.81 4.46 6.48
CA MET A 408 24.50 5.33 7.62
C MET A 408 22.99 5.36 7.96
N LEU A 409 22.13 5.37 6.94
CA LEU A 409 20.68 5.35 7.13
C LEU A 409 20.22 4.03 7.73
N ASN A 410 20.70 2.89 7.22
CA ASN A 410 20.34 1.57 7.72
C ASN A 410 20.79 1.38 9.16
N ASP A 411 22.00 1.82 9.51
CA ASP A 411 22.51 1.81 10.88
C ASP A 411 21.62 2.65 11.82
N MET A 412 21.23 3.85 11.39
CA MET A 412 20.35 4.72 12.18
C MET A 412 18.96 4.08 12.34
N LEU A 413 18.39 3.53 11.27
CA LEU A 413 17.10 2.85 11.31
C LEU A 413 17.16 1.63 12.21
N GLU A 414 18.22 0.82 12.13
CA GLU A 414 18.36 -0.37 12.97
C GLU A 414 18.43 -0.01 14.46
N ARG A 415 19.19 1.03 14.84
CA ARG A 415 19.23 1.54 16.22
C ARG A 415 17.85 1.99 16.69
N LYS A 416 17.15 2.79 15.89
CA LYS A 416 15.80 3.28 16.21
C LYS A 416 14.76 2.15 16.25
N LEU A 417 14.90 1.10 15.45
CA LEU A 417 14.01 -0.06 15.48
C LEU A 417 14.27 -0.95 16.69
N ARG A 418 15.53 -1.04 17.16
CA ARG A 418 15.86 -1.73 18.43
C ARG A 418 15.37 -0.94 19.64
N GLU A 419 15.47 0.38 19.61
CA GLU A 419 15.00 1.27 20.66
C GLU A 419 14.00 2.32 20.10
N PRO A 420 12.70 1.99 20.05
CA PRO A 420 11.66 2.87 19.49
C PRO A 420 11.60 4.26 20.14
N SER A 421 11.98 4.39 21.41
CA SER A 421 12.00 5.66 22.16
C SER A 421 13.15 6.60 21.77
N LEU A 422 14.16 6.13 21.03
CA LEU A 422 15.36 6.92 20.71
C LEU A 422 15.00 8.18 19.90
N ASN A 423 15.29 9.37 20.41
CA ASN A 423 15.00 10.61 19.67
C ASN A 423 16.04 10.82 18.56
N ILE A 424 15.60 10.64 17.31
CA ILE A 424 16.44 10.83 16.10
C ILE A 424 16.08 12.10 15.31
N SER A 425 15.05 12.84 15.73
CA SER A 425 14.52 13.99 14.98
C SER A 425 15.54 15.11 14.78
N GLY A 426 16.53 15.22 15.68
CA GLY A 426 17.65 16.17 15.59
C GLY A 426 18.89 15.64 14.86
N SER A 427 18.84 14.44 14.29
CA SER A 427 19.99 13.86 13.58
C SER A 427 20.30 14.66 12.31
N HIS A 428 21.58 15.04 12.16
CA HIS A 428 22.08 15.70 10.95
C HIS A 428 21.80 14.88 9.68
N LEU A 429 21.82 13.55 9.80
CA LEU A 429 21.53 12.65 8.68
C LEU A 429 20.09 12.80 8.17
N ILE A 430 19.10 12.96 9.05
CA ILE A 430 17.70 13.16 8.65
C ILE A 430 17.52 14.51 7.94
N SER A 431 18.19 15.56 8.43
CA SER A 431 18.21 16.87 7.75
C SER A 431 18.82 16.76 6.36
N LEU A 432 19.97 16.09 6.24
CA LEU A 432 20.67 15.88 4.98
C LEU A 432 19.84 15.06 3.98
N LEU A 433 19.12 14.03 4.44
CA LEU A 433 18.18 13.27 3.61
C LEU A 433 17.00 14.13 3.13
N LYS A 434 16.44 14.97 4.01
CA LYS A 434 15.38 15.93 3.64
C LYS A 434 15.87 16.91 2.58
N GLU A 435 17.10 17.42 2.72
CA GLU A 435 17.71 18.32 1.74
C GLU A 435 18.04 17.63 0.41
N LEU A 436 18.57 16.41 0.46
CA LEU A 436 18.90 15.61 -0.72
C LEU A 436 17.64 15.33 -1.55
N ILE A 437 16.57 14.86 -0.90
CA ILE A 437 15.28 14.59 -1.55
C ILE A 437 14.65 15.89 -2.09
N ARG A 438 14.90 17.05 -1.46
CA ARG A 438 14.44 18.35 -1.97
C ARG A 438 15.20 18.80 -3.21
N SER A 439 16.51 18.58 -3.26
CA SER A 439 17.41 19.09 -4.32
C SER A 439 17.10 18.57 -5.72
N GLU A 440 16.40 17.44 -5.82
CA GLU A 440 16.06 16.80 -7.08
C GLU A 440 14.99 17.57 -7.87
N LYS A 441 14.18 18.40 -7.21
CA LYS A 441 13.17 19.24 -7.89
C LYS A 441 13.77 20.38 -8.71
N THR A 442 15.06 20.65 -8.59
CA THR A 442 15.73 21.81 -9.20
C THR A 442 16.39 21.49 -10.55
N ARG A 443 16.09 20.34 -11.19
CA ARG A 443 16.63 19.97 -12.51
C ARG A 443 15.61 19.42 -13.48
#